data_AF-A0A4P7RY35-F1
#
_entry.id   AF-A0A4P7RY35-F1
#
_cell.length_a   1.000
_cell.length_b   1.000
_cell.length_c   1.000
_cell.angle_alpha   90.00
_cell.angle_beta   90.00
_cell.angle_gamma   90.00
#
_symmetry.space_group_name_H-M   'P 1'
#
loop_
_entity.id
_entity.type
_entity.pdbx_description
1 polymer ?
#
loop_
_entity_poly.entity_id
_entity_poly.type
_entity_poly.pdbx_seq_one_letter_code
_entity_poly.pdbx_strand_id
1 'polypeptide(L)'
;MSQTLLDILQYYGAGAATLAALLVSLNLGRRWTGWAFVIFVTSSLALIGWGFLQPDSEGIGWQNIALLCINCVGVYRYLILKEKPGGPADQGGTD
;
A
#
# COMPACT_ATOMS: atom_id res chain seq x y z
N MET A 1 -27.02 -2.12 -8.90
CA MET A 1 -25.72 -1.44 -9.08
C MET A 1 -25.43 -1.36 -10.57
N SER A 2 -24.88 -0.25 -11.08
CA SER A 2 -24.53 -0.13 -12.50
C SER A 2 -23.25 -0.91 -12.79
N GLN A 3 -23.28 -1.83 -13.77
CA GLN A 3 -22.12 -2.65 -14.15
C GLN A 3 -20.85 -1.80 -14.38
N THR A 4 -21.03 -0.64 -15.01
CA THR A 4 -19.96 0.33 -15.26
C THR A 4 -19.24 0.80 -14.00
N LEU A 5 -19.97 0.97 -12.87
CA LEU A 5 -19.35 1.40 -11.62
C LEU A 5 -18.45 0.29 -11.04
N LEU A 6 -18.91 -0.97 -11.11
CA LEU A 6 -18.13 -2.12 -10.66
C LEU A 6 -16.87 -2.31 -11.51
N ASP A 7 -16.99 -2.18 -12.83
CA ASP A 7 -15.85 -2.25 -13.74
C ASP A 7 -14.82 -1.15 -13.40
N ILE A 8 -15.27 0.09 -13.18
CA ILE A 8 -14.39 1.20 -12.80
C ILE A 8 -13.65 0.89 -11.50
N LEU A 9 -14.35 0.44 -10.45
CA LEU A 9 -13.71 0.13 -9.17
C LEU A 9 -12.68 -1.00 -9.31
N GLN A 10 -13.00 -2.05 -10.07
CA GLN A 10 -12.12 -3.19 -10.28
C GLN A 10 -10.86 -2.80 -11.07
N TYR A 11 -11.02 -2.15 -12.22
CA TYR A 11 -9.89 -1.77 -13.08
C TYR A 11 -9.02 -0.69 -12.42
N TYR A 12 -9.63 0.28 -11.74
CA TYR A 12 -8.88 1.26 -10.96
C TYR A 12 -8.10 0.56 -9.84
N GLY A 13 -8.77 -0.30 -9.06
CA GLY A 13 -8.15 -1.05 -7.97
C GLY A 13 -6.96 -1.89 -8.46
N ALA A 14 -7.15 -2.70 -9.50
CA ALA A 14 -6.12 -3.55 -10.08
C ALA A 14 -4.95 -2.73 -10.66
N GLY A 15 -5.25 -1.65 -11.40
CA GLY A 15 -4.24 -0.77 -11.99
C GLY A 15 -3.41 -0.06 -10.93
N ALA A 16 -4.06 0.51 -9.92
CA ALA A 16 -3.41 1.20 -8.81
C ALA A 16 -2.54 0.23 -7.97
N ALA A 17 -3.02 -0.98 -7.67
CA ALA A 17 -2.22 -2.00 -6.98
C ALA A 17 -0.98 -2.39 -7.79
N THR A 18 -1.13 -2.58 -9.10
CA THR A 18 -0.02 -2.95 -9.99
C THR A 18 1.04 -1.85 -10.02
N LEU A 19 0.61 -0.58 -10.14
CA LEU A 19 1.51 0.56 -10.11
C LEU A 19 2.23 0.70 -8.75
N ALA A 20 1.49 0.54 -7.64
CA ALA A 20 2.07 0.56 -6.31
C ALA A 20 3.11 -0.56 -6.13
N ALA A 21 2.81 -1.78 -6.56
CA ALA A 21 3.72 -2.91 -6.51
C ALA A 21 5.01 -2.64 -7.30
N LEU A 22 4.90 -2.01 -8.48
CA LEU A 22 6.04 -1.59 -9.28
C LEU A 22 6.90 -0.54 -8.55
N LEU A 23 6.28 0.48 -7.94
CA LEU A 23 7.02 1.50 -7.20
C LEU A 23 7.76 0.90 -5.98
N VAL A 24 7.15 -0.08 -5.29
CA VAL A 24 7.81 -0.82 -4.21
C VAL A 24 8.98 -1.65 -4.76
N SER A 25 8.81 -2.35 -5.88
CA SER A 25 9.85 -3.23 -6.44
C SER A 25 11.07 -2.48 -6.96
N LEU A 26 10.88 -1.26 -7.48
CA LEU A 26 11.98 -0.39 -7.92
C LEU A 26 12.84 0.14 -6.76
N ASN A 27 12.39 0.00 -5.51
CA ASN A 27 13.12 0.40 -4.30
C ASN A 27 13.80 1.78 -4.41
N LEU A 28 13.06 2.79 -4.90
CA LEU A 28 13.52 4.17 -5.16
C LEU A 28 13.83 4.97 -3.86
N GLY A 29 13.94 4.29 -2.72
CA GLY A 29 14.18 4.85 -1.40
C GLY A 29 12.92 4.92 -0.53
N ARG A 30 13.15 5.14 0.76
CA ARG A 30 12.13 5.06 1.84
C ARG A 30 10.87 5.87 1.56
N ARG A 31 11.00 7.10 1.07
CA ARG A 31 9.84 7.99 0.83
C ARG A 31 8.98 7.51 -0.33
N TRP A 32 9.59 7.05 -1.44
CA TRP A 32 8.87 6.52 -2.59
C TRP A 32 8.13 5.23 -2.25
N THR A 33 8.77 4.33 -1.50
CA THR A 33 8.10 3.12 -0.97
C THR A 33 6.92 3.49 -0.07
N GLY A 34 7.06 4.51 0.78
CA GLY A 34 5.98 5.03 1.60
C GLY A 34 4.79 5.53 0.78
N TRP A 35 5.03 6.30 -0.28
CA TRP A 35 3.98 6.76 -1.21
C TRP A 35 3.34 5.61 -2.00
N ALA A 36 4.09 4.57 -2.34
CA ALA A 36 3.54 3.37 -2.96
C ALA A 36 2.53 2.67 -2.02
N PHE A 37 2.81 2.60 -0.72
CA PHE A 37 1.84 2.11 0.26
C PHE A 37 0.57 2.96 0.33
N VAL A 38 0.65 4.27 0.12
CA VAL A 38 -0.53 5.15 0.04
C VAL A 38 -1.40 4.79 -1.18
N ILE A 39 -0.78 4.54 -2.34
CA ILE A 39 -1.50 4.09 -3.55
C ILE A 39 -2.13 2.71 -3.32
N PHE A 40 -1.44 1.81 -2.61
CA PHE A 40 -2.03 0.54 -2.22
C PHE A 40 -3.27 0.70 -1.32
N VAL A 41 -3.27 1.67 -0.39
CA VAL A 41 -4.45 1.96 0.44
C VAL A 41 -5.65 2.37 -0.43
N THR A 42 -5.45 3.26 -1.41
CA THR A 42 -6.55 3.69 -2.30
C THR A 42 -7.06 2.56 -3.19
N SER A 43 -6.14 1.72 -3.69
CA SER A 43 -6.46 0.50 -4.42
C SER A 43 -7.30 -0.48 -3.58
N SER A 44 -6.87 -0.75 -2.34
CA SER A 44 -7.58 -1.67 -1.45
C SER A 44 -8.99 -1.19 -1.13
N LEU A 45 -9.21 0.12 -0.92
CA LEU A 45 -10.56 0.65 -0.73
C LEU A 45 -11.48 0.43 -1.94
N ALA A 46 -10.96 0.60 -3.16
CA ALA A 46 -11.71 0.35 -4.38
C ALA A 46 -12.05 -1.13 -4.56
N LEU A 47 -11.10 -2.03 -4.29
CA LEU A 47 -11.32 -3.49 -4.39
C LEU A 47 -12.17 -4.06 -3.26
N ILE A 48 -12.14 -3.45 -2.07
CA ILE A 48 -13.09 -3.72 -0.99
C ILE A 48 -14.50 -3.37 -1.47
N GLY A 49 -14.69 -2.14 -1.96
CA GLY A 49 -15.98 -1.69 -2.48
C GLY A 49 -16.49 -2.60 -3.59
N TRP A 50 -15.65 -2.95 -4.54
CA TRP A 50 -15.99 -3.90 -5.61
C TRP A 50 -16.33 -5.30 -5.06
N GLY A 51 -15.50 -5.84 -4.17
CA GLY A 51 -15.65 -7.20 -3.65
C GLY A 51 -16.94 -7.41 -2.83
N PHE A 52 -17.43 -6.38 -2.15
CA PHE A 52 -18.71 -6.45 -1.42
C PHE A 52 -19.93 -6.06 -2.27
N LEU A 53 -19.74 -5.35 -3.39
CA LEU A 53 -20.84 -4.96 -4.28
C LEU A 53 -21.09 -5.96 -5.42
N GLN A 54 -20.10 -6.78 -5.75
CA GLN A 54 -20.18 -7.82 -6.78
C GLN A 54 -20.52 -9.18 -6.13
N PRO A 55 -21.57 -9.88 -6.60
CA PRO A 55 -21.86 -11.25 -6.17
C PRO A 55 -20.63 -12.15 -6.36
N ASP A 56 -20.42 -13.11 -5.45
CA ASP A 56 -19.33 -14.11 -5.51
C ASP A 56 -17.90 -13.55 -5.41
N SER A 57 -17.74 -12.27 -5.04
CA SER A 57 -16.44 -11.58 -4.99
C SER A 57 -15.95 -11.24 -3.59
N GLU A 58 -16.68 -11.66 -2.56
CA GLU A 58 -16.43 -11.31 -1.15
C GLU A 58 -15.02 -11.70 -0.68
N GLY A 59 -14.46 -12.79 -1.21
CA GLY A 59 -13.10 -13.24 -0.89
C GLY A 59 -12.02 -12.20 -1.25
N ILE A 60 -12.17 -11.53 -2.40
CA ILE A 60 -11.26 -10.46 -2.84
C ILE A 60 -11.44 -9.21 -1.95
N GLY A 61 -12.68 -8.94 -1.53
CA GLY A 61 -13.00 -7.88 -0.59
C GLY A 61 -12.28 -8.08 0.76
N TRP A 62 -12.39 -9.28 1.34
CA TRP A 62 -11.75 -9.60 2.62
C TRP A 62 -10.23 -9.59 2.54
N GLN A 63 -9.65 -10.09 1.44
CA GLN A 63 -8.21 -9.99 1.19
C GLN A 63 -7.77 -8.52 1.18
N ASN A 64 -8.51 -7.63 0.52
CA ASN A 64 -8.16 -6.22 0.49
C ASN A 64 -8.37 -5.51 1.83
N ILE A 65 -9.26 -6.00 2.71
CA ILE A 65 -9.31 -5.54 4.11
C ILE A 65 -8.00 -5.85 4.83
N ALA A 66 -7.50 -7.09 4.74
CA ALA A 66 -6.23 -7.46 5.35
C ALA A 66 -5.06 -6.63 4.77
N LEU A 67 -5.05 -6.46 3.44
CA LEU A 67 -4.07 -5.61 2.76
C LEU A 67 -4.16 -4.15 3.20
N LEU A 68 -5.36 -3.60 3.37
CA LEU A 68 -5.56 -2.23 3.84
C LEU A 68 -4.85 -2.02 5.19
N CYS A 69 -5.00 -2.94 6.13
CA CYS A 69 -4.31 -2.89 7.42
C CYS A 69 -2.78 -2.92 7.25
N ILE A 70 -2.26 -3.84 6.42
CA ILE A 70 -0.82 -3.97 6.15
C ILE A 70 -0.27 -2.70 5.48
N ASN A 71 -0.99 -2.16 4.50
CA ASN A 71 -0.60 -0.96 3.77
C ASN A 71 -0.60 0.26 4.68
N CYS A 72 -1.56 0.40 5.59
CA CYS A 72 -1.55 1.43 6.63
C CYS A 72 -0.31 1.33 7.53
N VAL A 73 0.08 0.11 7.94
CA VAL A 73 1.33 -0.10 8.68
C VAL A 73 2.56 0.28 7.84
N GLY A 74 2.56 -0.04 6.54
CA GLY A 74 3.58 0.40 5.58
C GLY A 74 3.69 1.93 5.53
N VAL A 75 2.58 2.64 5.33
CA VAL A 75 2.53 4.11 5.35
C VAL A 75 3.11 4.65 6.65
N TYR A 76 2.66 4.13 7.79
CA TYR A 76 3.15 4.55 9.10
C TYR A 76 4.67 4.34 9.23
N ARG A 77 5.19 3.17 8.86
CA ARG A 77 6.60 2.84 9.00
C ARG A 77 7.52 3.64 8.08
N TYR A 78 7.09 3.93 6.86
CA TYR A 78 7.95 4.55 5.84
C TYR A 78 7.81 6.08 5.76
N LEU A 79 6.62 6.64 6.03
CA LEU A 79 6.38 8.09 5.97
C LEU A 79 6.32 8.75 7.34
N ILE A 80 5.75 8.10 8.35
CA ILE A 80 5.46 8.72 9.65
C ILE A 80 6.58 8.45 10.65
N LEU A 81 7.07 7.21 10.72
CA LEU A 81 8.14 6.83 11.62
C LEU A 81 9.45 7.44 11.14
N LYS A 82 9.88 8.50 11.81
CA LYS A 82 11.21 9.08 11.60
C LYS A 82 12.26 8.02 11.90
N GLU A 83 13.17 7.83 10.96
CA GLU A 83 14.44 7.15 11.22
C GLU A 83 15.10 7.89 12.39
N LYS A 84 15.41 7.17 13.48
CA LYS A 84 16.05 7.78 14.64
C LYS A 84 17.37 8.40 14.17
N PRO A 85 17.58 9.72 14.26
CA PRO A 85 18.89 10.27 14.00
C PRO A 85 19.78 9.84 15.18
N GLY A 86 20.75 8.98 14.91
CA GLY A 86 21.75 8.53 15.88
C GLY A 86 21.61 7.07 16.33
N GLY A 87 22.15 6.15 15.52
CA GLY A 87 23.01 5.11 16.09
C GLY A 87 24.38 5.76 16.37
N PRO A 88 25.09 5.38 17.45
CA PRO A 88 26.27 6.11 17.90
C PRO A 88 27.33 6.16 16.79
N ALA A 89 27.61 7.36 16.30
CA ALA A 89 28.87 7.68 15.67
C ALA A 89 29.85 8.03 16.79
N ASP A 90 30.50 7.03 17.39
CA ASP A 90 31.80 7.21 18.05
C ASP A 90 32.41 5.84 18.41
N GLN A 91 33.46 5.47 17.67
CA GLN A 91 34.67 4.85 18.20
C GLN A 91 35.70 4.81 17.08
N GLY A 92 36.14 6.00 16.68
CA GLY A 92 37.50 6.19 16.23
C GLY A 92 38.38 6.32 17.48
N GLY A 93 39.10 5.26 17.82
CA GLY A 93 40.09 5.23 18.89
C GLY A 93 41.19 4.28 18.48
N THR A 94 42.17 4.82 17.75
CA THR A 94 43.50 4.23 17.60
C THR A 94 44.15 4.17 18.97
N ASP A 95 44.52 2.96 19.41
CA ASP A 95 45.65 2.74 20.32
C ASP A 95 46.52 1.63 19.71
#